data_AF-A0A9J7XIM7-F1
#
_entry.id   AF-A0A9J7XIM7-F1
#
_cell.length_a   1.000
_cell.length_b   1.000
_cell.length_c   1.000
_cell.angle_alpha   90.00
_cell.angle_beta   90.00
_cell.angle_gamma   90.00
#
_symmetry.space_group_name_H-M   'P 1'
#
loop_
_entity.id
_entity.type
_entity.pdbx_description
1 polymer ?
#
loop_
_entity_poly.entity_id
_entity_poly.type
_entity_poly.pdbx_seq_one_letter_code
_entity_poly.pdbx_strand_id
1 'polypeptide(L)'
;MRSVYVSGLAINNLSHLPPHISAKDRAKKYPNMLHESGGKLFCSLCNKILDYKRKSTIDYHLSGSKHLRQTDLWNQRKYKQLTMSEMCGSLEIYDYDWVRLCTALNIHLSKSDHPLVRNIPKSHQLQEKYLGEVSREEKEGRKVKLSGEPAAVIFDETPDVEGRCILNIDSTTKKR
;
A
#
# COMPACT_ATOMS: atom_id res chain seq x y z
N MET A 1 -17.66 86.83 -14.73
CA MET A 1 -18.42 85.67 -14.21
C MET A 1 -17.93 84.41 -14.90
N ARG A 2 -17.70 83.35 -14.09
CA ARG A 2 -17.41 81.94 -14.43
C ARG A 2 -16.06 81.61 -15.08
N SER A 3 -15.09 81.47 -14.18
CA SER A 3 -13.99 80.52 -14.28
C SER A 3 -14.53 79.11 -14.53
N VAL A 4 -14.04 78.43 -15.56
CA VAL A 4 -14.26 76.98 -15.77
C VAL A 4 -12.93 76.30 -15.50
N TYR A 5 -12.79 75.78 -14.29
CA TYR A 5 -11.76 74.80 -13.95
C TYR A 5 -12.10 73.51 -14.71
N VAL A 6 -11.23 73.08 -15.63
CA VAL A 6 -11.21 71.70 -16.12
C VAL A 6 -10.01 71.03 -15.49
N SER A 7 -10.29 70.38 -14.37
CA SER A 7 -9.36 69.58 -13.59
C SER A 7 -8.76 68.48 -14.45
N GLY A 8 -7.43 68.38 -14.43
CA GLY A 8 -6.70 67.31 -15.10
C GLY A 8 -7.18 65.93 -14.66
N LEU A 9 -7.57 65.11 -15.63
CA LEU A 9 -7.79 63.68 -15.44
C LEU A 9 -6.44 63.02 -15.17
N ALA A 10 -6.10 62.86 -13.89
CA ALA A 10 -5.07 61.94 -13.46
C ALA A 10 -5.49 60.54 -13.90
N ILE A 11 -4.81 60.00 -14.92
CA ILE A 11 -4.92 58.60 -15.33
C ILE A 11 -4.24 57.79 -14.22
N ASN A 12 -5.01 57.52 -13.16
CA ASN A 12 -4.58 56.60 -12.12
C ASN A 12 -4.52 55.21 -12.75
N ASN A 13 -3.31 54.78 -13.10
CA ASN A 13 -2.99 53.37 -13.33
C ASN A 13 -3.14 52.63 -11.99
N LEU A 14 -4.38 52.43 -11.53
CA LEU A 14 -4.70 51.52 -10.46
C LEU A 14 -4.44 50.12 -10.99
N SER A 15 -3.29 49.56 -10.65
CA SER A 15 -3.02 48.15 -10.89
C SER A 15 -4.19 47.32 -10.37
N HIS A 16 -4.84 46.54 -11.23
CA HIS A 16 -5.95 45.60 -10.89
C HIS A 16 -5.53 44.47 -9.93
N LEU A 17 -4.40 44.61 -9.24
CA LEU A 17 -3.84 43.64 -8.31
C LEU A 17 -4.31 43.99 -6.89
N PRO A 18 -4.80 43.01 -6.11
CA PRO A 18 -5.22 43.23 -4.74
C PRO A 18 -4.05 43.84 -3.93
N PRO A 19 -4.24 44.95 -3.18
CA PRO A 19 -3.12 45.70 -2.61
C PRO A 19 -2.35 44.97 -1.49
N HIS A 20 -2.83 43.82 -1.01
CA HIS A 20 -2.27 43.22 0.19
C HIS A 20 -2.57 41.70 0.28
N ILE A 21 -2.19 40.94 -0.75
CA ILE A 21 -2.24 39.47 -0.68
C ILE A 21 -0.81 38.92 -0.68
N SER A 22 -0.43 38.17 0.34
CA SER A 22 0.88 37.49 0.38
C SER A 22 0.82 36.14 -0.35
N ALA A 23 1.99 35.58 -0.68
CA ALA A 23 2.08 34.20 -1.17
C ALA A 23 1.47 33.20 -0.19
N LYS A 24 1.63 33.44 1.12
CA LYS A 24 1.06 32.61 2.19
C LYS A 24 -0.46 32.66 2.21
N ASP A 25 -1.04 33.86 2.04
CA ASP A 25 -2.50 34.02 1.95
C ASP A 25 -3.07 33.32 0.72
N ARG A 26 -2.31 33.30 -0.38
CA ARG A 26 -2.73 32.58 -1.59
C ARG A 26 -2.62 31.07 -1.43
N ALA A 27 -1.56 30.55 -0.81
CA ALA A 27 -1.42 29.13 -0.53
C ALA A 27 -2.58 28.59 0.33
N LYS A 28 -3.03 29.37 1.33
CA LYS A 28 -4.21 29.03 2.15
C LYS A 28 -5.50 28.88 1.34
N LYS A 29 -5.66 29.62 0.23
CA LYS A 29 -6.86 29.53 -0.63
C LYS A 29 -6.90 28.27 -1.49
N TYR A 30 -5.76 27.63 -1.72
CA TYR A 30 -5.63 26.42 -2.54
C TYR A 30 -4.93 25.33 -1.74
N PRO A 31 -5.54 24.84 -0.64
CA PRO A 31 -4.94 23.82 0.19
C PRO A 31 -4.65 22.58 -0.65
N ASN A 32 -3.52 21.93 -0.39
CA ASN A 32 -3.01 20.73 -1.08
C ASN A 32 -2.48 20.92 -2.51
N MET A 33 -2.83 22.00 -3.20
CA MET A 33 -2.34 22.26 -4.57
C MET A 33 -1.14 23.20 -4.60
N LEU A 34 -1.13 24.19 -3.71
CA LEU A 34 -0.09 25.22 -3.65
C LEU A 34 0.55 25.27 -2.26
N HIS A 35 1.83 25.61 -2.21
CA HIS A 35 2.54 25.89 -0.97
C HIS A 35 3.42 27.14 -1.13
N GLU A 36 3.70 27.80 -0.02
CA GLU A 36 4.59 28.96 0.02
C GLU A 36 5.96 28.53 0.54
N SER A 37 7.01 29.04 -0.09
CA SER A 37 8.39 28.87 0.37
C SER A 37 9.21 30.10 0.01
N GLY A 38 9.85 30.72 1.01
CA GLY A 38 10.72 31.88 0.81
C GLY A 38 10.03 33.10 0.17
N GLY A 39 8.75 33.33 0.48
CA GLY A 39 7.94 34.43 -0.08
C GLY A 39 7.42 34.17 -1.50
N LYS A 40 7.67 32.98 -2.07
CA LYS A 40 7.21 32.59 -3.40
C LYS A 40 6.13 31.51 -3.30
N LEU A 41 5.20 31.53 -4.25
CA LEU A 41 4.14 30.54 -4.34
C LEU A 41 4.54 29.45 -5.32
N PHE A 42 4.46 28.20 -4.89
CA PHE A 42 4.80 27.03 -5.69
C PHE A 42 3.57 26.14 -5.88
N CYS A 43 3.46 25.53 -7.06
CA CYS A 43 2.59 24.38 -7.25
C CYS A 43 3.25 23.13 -6.69
N SER A 44 2.59 22.43 -5.77
CA SER A 44 3.11 21.22 -5.12
C SER A 44 3.30 20.05 -6.09
N LEU A 45 2.49 19.97 -7.15
CA LEU A 45 2.54 18.87 -8.12
C LEU A 45 3.52 19.13 -9.27
N CYS A 46 3.57 20.37 -9.76
CA CYS A 46 4.40 20.76 -10.90
C CYS A 46 5.77 21.33 -10.51
N ASN A 47 5.97 21.65 -9.22
CA ASN A 47 7.14 22.34 -8.68
C ASN A 47 7.50 23.63 -9.45
N LYS A 48 6.47 24.39 -9.87
CA LYS A 48 6.62 25.65 -10.61
C LYS A 48 6.26 26.83 -9.73
N ILE A 49 7.04 27.91 -9.88
CA ILE A 49 6.75 29.19 -9.23
C ILE A 49 5.57 29.85 -9.97
N LEU A 50 4.58 30.30 -9.22
CA LEU A 50 3.40 31.02 -9.70
C LEU A 50 3.38 32.45 -9.16
N ASP A 51 2.86 33.39 -9.95
CA ASP A 51 2.60 34.74 -9.48
C ASP A 51 1.38 34.74 -8.54
N TYR A 52 1.64 34.95 -7.24
CA TYR A 52 0.60 34.96 -6.22
C TYR A 52 -0.33 36.17 -6.31
N LYS A 53 0.06 37.25 -6.99
CA LYS A 53 -0.73 38.47 -7.09
C LYS A 53 -1.91 38.28 -8.06
N ARG A 54 -1.73 37.50 -9.11
CA ARG A 54 -2.72 37.29 -10.19
C ARG A 54 -3.44 35.94 -10.03
N LYS A 55 -4.72 36.01 -9.63
CA LYS A 55 -5.57 34.81 -9.51
C LYS A 55 -5.73 34.08 -10.86
N SER A 56 -5.93 34.83 -11.95
CA SER A 56 -6.16 34.27 -13.28
C SER A 56 -5.00 33.40 -13.77
N THR A 57 -3.76 33.79 -13.47
CA THR A 57 -2.56 33.04 -13.86
C THR A 57 -2.43 31.72 -13.09
N ILE A 58 -2.88 31.71 -11.83
CA ILE A 58 -2.97 30.51 -10.99
C ILE A 58 -4.06 29.58 -11.52
N ASP A 59 -5.27 30.11 -11.75
CA ASP A 59 -6.39 29.30 -12.24
C ASP A 59 -6.08 28.69 -13.62
N TYR A 60 -5.47 29.46 -14.53
CA TYR A 60 -5.03 28.97 -15.83
C TYR A 60 -3.97 27.86 -15.71
N HIS A 61 -3.05 27.97 -14.75
CA HIS A 61 -2.10 26.90 -14.49
C HIS A 61 -2.79 25.61 -14.01
N LEU A 62 -3.71 25.74 -13.04
CA LEU A 62 -4.41 24.61 -12.44
C LEU A 62 -5.38 23.90 -13.40
N SER A 63 -5.99 24.65 -14.33
CA SER A 63 -6.86 24.07 -15.37
C SER A 63 -6.11 23.57 -16.60
N GLY A 64 -4.79 23.82 -16.68
CA GLY A 64 -3.98 23.42 -17.82
C GLY A 64 -3.82 21.90 -17.93
N SER A 65 -3.86 21.38 -19.16
CA SER A 65 -3.73 19.94 -19.45
C SER A 65 -2.48 19.29 -18.84
N LYS A 66 -1.36 20.02 -18.79
CA LYS A 66 -0.11 19.55 -18.16
C LYS A 66 -0.26 19.35 -16.65
N HIS A 67 -1.00 20.23 -15.97
CA HIS A 67 -1.24 20.12 -14.53
C HIS A 67 -2.19 18.95 -14.27
N LEU A 68 -3.32 18.86 -14.99
CA LEU A 68 -4.28 17.77 -14.86
C LEU A 68 -3.63 16.39 -15.04
N ARG A 69 -2.82 16.22 -16.10
CA ARG A 69 -2.08 14.97 -16.32
C ARG A 69 -1.13 14.64 -15.17
N GLN A 70 -0.47 15.64 -14.58
CA GLN A 70 0.42 15.44 -13.44
C GLN A 70 -0.38 15.07 -12.17
N THR A 71 -1.56 15.65 -11.98
CA THR A 71 -2.49 15.31 -10.91
C THR A 71 -2.97 13.86 -11.03
N ASP A 72 -3.32 13.42 -12.25
CA ASP A 72 -3.71 12.03 -12.51
C ASP A 72 -2.57 11.04 -12.18
N LEU A 73 -1.36 11.34 -12.63
CA LEU A 73 -0.18 10.53 -12.31
C LEU A 73 0.12 10.50 -10.82
N TRP A 74 -0.04 11.64 -10.13
CA TRP A 74 0.17 11.72 -8.69
C TRP A 74 -0.89 10.94 -7.92
N ASN A 75 -2.16 11.05 -8.30
CA ASN A 75 -3.25 10.26 -7.73
C ASN A 75 -3.01 8.77 -7.95
N GLN A 76 -2.64 8.34 -9.16
CA GLN A 76 -2.29 6.94 -9.42
C GLN A 76 -1.14 6.45 -8.54
N ARG A 77 -0.10 7.25 -8.31
CA ARG A 77 1.00 6.91 -7.37
C ARG A 77 0.50 6.82 -5.93
N LYS A 78 -0.35 7.76 -5.50
CA LYS A 78 -0.94 7.75 -4.15
C LYS A 78 -1.84 6.53 -3.93
N TYR A 79 -2.66 6.16 -4.91
CA TYR A 79 -3.45 4.92 -4.87
C TYR A 79 -2.58 3.66 -4.89
N LYS A 80 -1.49 3.64 -5.67
CA LYS A 80 -0.48 2.56 -5.64
C LYS A 80 0.29 2.49 -4.31
N GLN A 81 0.40 3.59 -3.57
CA GLN A 81 0.98 3.62 -2.22
C GLN A 81 -0.05 3.29 -1.13
N LEU A 82 -1.33 3.63 -1.30
CA LEU A 82 -2.42 3.28 -0.39
C LEU A 82 -2.74 1.78 -0.42
N THR A 83 -2.68 1.16 -1.61
CA THR A 83 -2.78 -0.30 -1.77
C THR A 83 -1.67 -1.07 -1.04
N MET A 84 -0.56 -0.42 -0.68
CA MET A 84 0.48 -1.01 0.18
C MET A 84 0.15 -0.92 1.68
N SER A 85 -0.70 0.03 2.11
CA SER A 85 -1.05 0.22 3.52
C SER A 85 -2.31 -0.54 3.94
N GLU A 86 -3.23 -0.83 3.02
CA GLU A 86 -4.39 -1.70 3.28
C GLU A 86 -4.01 -3.19 3.40
N MET A 87 -2.75 -3.56 3.08
CA MET A 87 -2.26 -4.92 3.33
C MET A 87 -2.11 -5.26 4.82
N CYS A 88 -2.22 -4.30 5.73
CA CYS A 88 -2.14 -4.57 7.17
C CYS A 88 -3.29 -5.45 7.69
N GLY A 89 -4.46 -5.44 7.05
CA GLY A 89 -5.56 -6.38 7.32
C GLY A 89 -5.45 -7.71 6.55
N SER A 90 -4.50 -7.81 5.62
CA SER A 90 -4.30 -9.00 4.78
C SER A 90 -3.17 -9.91 5.27
N LEU A 91 -2.26 -9.42 6.14
CA LEU A 91 -1.11 -10.21 6.60
C LEU A 91 -1.53 -11.54 7.25
N GLU A 92 -2.60 -11.57 8.05
CA GLU A 92 -3.04 -12.81 8.69
C GLU A 92 -3.53 -13.88 7.70
N ILE A 93 -4.16 -13.47 6.59
CA ILE A 93 -4.60 -14.38 5.53
C ILE A 93 -3.38 -14.91 4.76
N TYR A 94 -2.41 -14.04 4.47
CA TYR A 94 -1.16 -14.44 3.81
C TYR A 94 -0.33 -15.41 4.66
N ASP A 95 -0.30 -15.24 5.99
CA ASP A 95 0.44 -16.12 6.89
C ASP A 95 -0.16 -17.53 6.92
N TYR A 96 -1.49 -17.63 7.01
CA TYR A 96 -2.19 -18.91 6.99
C TYR A 96 -2.03 -19.63 5.65
N ASP A 97 -2.21 -18.92 4.53
CA ASP A 97 -2.04 -19.47 3.19
C ASP A 97 -0.59 -19.90 2.93
N TRP A 98 0.39 -19.18 3.48
CA TRP A 98 1.79 -19.58 3.41
C TRP A 98 2.05 -20.92 4.11
N VAL A 99 1.49 -21.12 5.31
CA VAL A 99 1.62 -22.40 6.05
C VAL A 99 0.92 -23.54 5.31
N ARG A 100 -0.27 -23.30 4.74
CA ARG A 100 -0.96 -24.29 3.90
C ARG A 100 -0.16 -24.63 2.65
N LEU A 101 0.38 -23.64 1.94
CA LEU A 101 1.21 -23.85 0.75
C LEU A 101 2.47 -24.65 1.09
N CYS A 102 3.16 -24.28 2.17
CA CYS A 102 4.33 -25.02 2.64
C CYS A 102 3.99 -26.48 2.95
N THR A 103 2.87 -26.71 3.63
CA THR A 103 2.40 -28.06 3.96
C THR A 103 2.06 -28.86 2.71
N ALA A 104 1.32 -28.28 1.77
CA ALA A 104 0.91 -28.93 0.52
C ALA A 104 2.10 -29.27 -0.40
N LEU A 105 3.14 -28.42 -0.42
CA LEU A 105 4.34 -28.61 -1.23
C LEU A 105 5.48 -29.31 -0.50
N ASN A 106 5.27 -29.76 0.74
CA ASN A 106 6.30 -30.32 1.61
C ASN A 106 7.54 -29.40 1.75
N ILE A 107 7.31 -28.09 1.83
CA ILE A 107 8.33 -27.08 2.05
C ILE A 107 8.47 -26.86 3.55
N HIS A 108 9.69 -26.98 4.07
CA HIS A 108 9.95 -26.77 5.48
C HIS A 108 9.75 -25.30 5.88
N LEU A 109 9.05 -25.04 6.99
CA LEU A 109 8.78 -23.67 7.47
C LEU A 109 10.04 -22.86 7.80
N SER A 110 11.19 -23.50 8.03
CA SER A 110 12.46 -22.77 8.20
C SER A 110 12.86 -21.97 6.95
N LYS A 111 12.26 -22.23 5.79
CA LYS A 111 12.44 -21.41 4.59
C LYS A 111 11.89 -19.99 4.76
N SER A 112 10.93 -19.78 5.67
CA SER A 112 10.47 -18.44 6.06
C SER A 112 11.58 -17.59 6.70
N ASP A 113 12.62 -18.22 7.27
CA ASP A 113 13.70 -17.49 7.93
C ASP A 113 14.75 -16.96 6.94
N HIS A 114 14.69 -17.38 5.68
CA HIS A 114 15.64 -16.99 4.63
C HIS A 114 15.56 -15.48 4.31
N PRO A 115 16.70 -14.77 4.13
CA PRO A 115 16.71 -13.31 3.95
C PRO A 115 15.99 -12.79 2.69
N LEU A 116 15.76 -13.66 1.69
CA LEU A 116 14.96 -13.32 0.50
C LEU A 116 13.46 -13.41 0.74
N VAL A 117 13.01 -14.16 1.76
CA VAL A 117 11.60 -14.24 2.15
C VAL A 117 11.34 -13.08 3.11
N ARG A 118 10.77 -12.00 2.58
CA ARG A 118 10.47 -10.78 3.33
C ARG A 118 8.97 -10.68 3.56
N ASN A 119 8.57 -10.04 4.66
CA ASN A 119 7.17 -9.83 5.05
C ASN A 119 6.37 -11.12 5.38
N ILE A 120 7.07 -12.20 5.73
CA ILE A 120 6.48 -13.42 6.32
C ILE A 120 7.03 -13.57 7.75
N PRO A 121 6.20 -13.91 8.75
CA PRO A 121 6.66 -14.20 10.10
C PRO A 121 7.72 -15.31 10.13
N LYS A 122 8.52 -15.30 11.19
CA LYS A 122 9.56 -16.31 11.38
C LYS A 122 8.93 -17.69 11.64
N SER A 123 9.70 -18.73 11.32
CA SER A 123 9.24 -20.12 11.41
C SER A 123 8.57 -20.46 12.74
N HIS A 124 9.16 -20.05 13.87
CA HIS A 124 8.59 -20.29 15.20
C HIS A 124 7.20 -19.66 15.38
N GLN A 125 6.98 -18.45 14.88
CA GLN A 125 5.70 -17.73 15.02
C GLN A 125 4.61 -18.42 14.20
N LEU A 126 4.96 -18.90 13.00
CA LEU A 126 4.06 -19.65 12.13
C LEU A 126 3.69 -21.01 12.74
N GLN A 127 4.65 -21.68 13.36
CA GLN A 127 4.45 -22.96 14.05
C GLN A 127 3.49 -22.81 15.24
N GLU A 128 3.70 -21.81 16.08
CA GLU A 128 2.87 -21.59 17.27
C GLU A 128 1.44 -21.18 16.93
N LYS A 129 1.26 -20.32 15.92
CA LYS A 129 -0.06 -19.73 15.62
C LYS A 129 -0.91 -20.56 14.67
N TYR A 130 -0.32 -21.16 13.62
CA TYR A 130 -1.09 -21.69 12.49
C TYR A 130 -0.91 -23.20 12.22
N LEU A 131 0.25 -23.78 12.59
CA LEU A 131 0.55 -25.18 12.24
C LEU A 131 -0.46 -26.16 12.86
N GLY A 132 -0.92 -25.90 14.09
CA GLY A 132 -1.92 -26.74 14.77
C GLY A 132 -3.26 -26.77 14.04
N GLU A 133 -3.72 -25.62 13.54
CA GLU A 133 -5.00 -25.50 12.83
C GLU A 133 -4.94 -26.15 11.45
N VAL A 134 -3.90 -25.84 10.66
CA VAL A 134 -3.69 -26.46 9.32
C VAL A 134 -3.58 -27.98 9.43
N SER A 135 -2.84 -28.48 10.43
CA SER A 135 -2.71 -29.94 10.63
C SER A 135 -4.03 -30.59 11.01
N ARG A 136 -4.88 -29.90 11.78
CA ARG A 136 -6.21 -30.40 12.15
C ARG A 136 -7.13 -30.46 10.93
N GLU A 137 -7.18 -29.42 10.10
CA GLU A 137 -7.99 -29.38 8.88
C GLU A 137 -7.58 -30.48 7.89
N GLU A 138 -6.27 -30.66 7.65
CA GLU A 138 -5.75 -31.72 6.78
C GLU A 138 -6.11 -33.11 7.32
N LYS A 139 -6.03 -33.32 8.65
CA LYS A 139 -6.41 -34.58 9.31
C LYS A 139 -7.90 -34.85 9.18
N GLU A 140 -8.75 -33.85 9.35
CA GLU A 140 -10.20 -33.99 9.19
C GLU A 140 -10.58 -34.26 7.73
N GLY A 141 -10.01 -33.50 6.79
CA GLY A 141 -10.20 -33.75 5.36
C GLY A 141 -9.73 -35.16 4.94
N ARG A 142 -8.65 -35.66 5.52
CA ARG A 142 -8.17 -37.03 5.29
C ARG A 142 -9.09 -38.08 5.95
N LYS A 143 -9.59 -37.85 7.16
CA LYS A 143 -10.56 -38.75 7.81
C LYS A 143 -11.80 -38.97 6.95
N VAL A 144 -12.32 -37.91 6.32
CA VAL A 144 -13.47 -38.00 5.40
C VAL A 144 -13.14 -38.85 4.16
N LYS A 145 -11.91 -38.77 3.64
CA LYS A 145 -11.48 -39.62 2.51
C LYS A 145 -11.25 -41.08 2.92
N LEU A 146 -10.84 -41.33 4.16
CA LEU A 146 -10.62 -42.67 4.70
C LEU A 146 -11.92 -43.36 5.13
N SER A 147 -12.97 -42.60 5.45
CA SER A 147 -14.25 -43.18 5.86
C SER A 147 -14.92 -43.88 4.68
N GLY A 148 -14.88 -45.22 4.69
CA GLY A 148 -15.57 -46.06 3.71
C GLY A 148 -14.66 -46.74 2.69
N GLU A 149 -13.36 -46.44 2.65
CA GLU A 149 -12.41 -47.12 1.77
C GLU A 149 -11.51 -48.09 2.56
N PRO A 150 -11.20 -49.29 2.03
CA PRO A 150 -10.18 -50.14 2.62
C PRO A 150 -8.80 -49.45 2.51
N ALA A 151 -8.19 -49.20 3.67
CA ALA A 151 -6.86 -48.63 3.80
C ALA A 151 -5.85 -49.69 4.21
N ALA A 152 -4.64 -49.65 3.64
CA ALA A 152 -3.49 -50.37 4.13
C ALA A 152 -2.74 -49.49 5.14
N VAL A 153 -2.35 -50.05 6.28
CA VAL A 153 -1.55 -49.38 7.32
C VAL A 153 -0.21 -50.08 7.40
N ILE A 154 0.87 -49.31 7.33
CA ILE A 154 2.26 -49.79 7.36
C ILE A 154 2.89 -49.28 8.66
N PHE A 155 3.58 -50.18 9.35
CA PHE A 155 4.36 -49.89 10.54
C PHE A 155 5.83 -50.13 10.21
N ASP A 156 6.65 -49.09 10.36
CA ASP A 156 8.08 -49.14 10.06
C ASP A 156 8.88 -48.56 11.22
N GLU A 157 9.76 -49.37 11.81
CA GLU A 157 10.63 -48.95 12.91
C GLU A 157 11.99 -48.52 12.35
N THR A 158 12.34 -47.25 12.54
CA THR A 158 13.58 -46.66 12.04
C THR A 158 14.33 -45.95 13.17
N PRO A 159 15.66 -46.11 13.29
CA PRO A 159 16.44 -45.31 14.23
C PRO A 159 16.61 -43.88 13.69
N ASP A 160 16.44 -42.87 14.54
CA ASP A 160 16.77 -41.48 14.18
C ASP A 160 18.28 -41.20 14.26
N VAL A 161 18.67 -39.97 13.93
CA VAL A 161 20.08 -39.52 13.95
C VAL A 161 20.72 -39.54 15.35
N GLU A 162 19.90 -39.61 16.40
CA GLU A 162 20.31 -39.70 17.81
C GLU A 162 20.23 -41.15 18.33
N GLY A 163 19.91 -42.12 17.48
CA GLY A 163 19.80 -43.54 17.82
C GLY A 163 18.52 -43.92 18.57
N ARG A 164 17.50 -43.05 18.59
CA ARG A 164 16.18 -43.35 19.17
C ARG A 164 15.34 -44.13 18.17
N CYS A 165 14.67 -45.18 18.64
CA CYS A 165 13.71 -45.92 17.81
C CYS A 165 12.47 -45.07 17.54
N ILE A 166 12.19 -44.81 16.26
CA ILE A 166 11.00 -44.09 15.78
C ILE A 166 10.09 -45.08 15.07
N LEU A 167 8.83 -45.16 15.52
CA LEU A 167 7.79 -45.92 14.83
C LEU A 167 7.05 -45.00 13.85
N ASN A 168 7.26 -45.21 12.56
CA ASN A 168 6.52 -44.56 11.50
C ASN A 168 5.24 -45.35 11.22
N ILE A 169 4.10 -44.66 11.23
CA ILE A 169 2.78 -45.24 10.93
C ILE A 169 2.22 -44.55 9.69
N ASP A 170 2.26 -45.25 8.56
CA ASP A 170 1.76 -44.76 7.29
C ASP A 170 0.43 -45.44 6.93
N SER A 171 -0.47 -44.70 6.27
CA SER A 171 -1.70 -45.28 5.73
C SER A 171 -1.90 -44.88 4.28
N THR A 172 -2.34 -45.83 3.46
CA THR A 172 -2.59 -45.65 2.03
C THR A 172 -3.95 -46.21 1.66
N THR A 173 -4.70 -45.53 0.78
CA THR A 173 -5.92 -46.08 0.19
C THR A 173 -5.68 -46.45 -1.26
N LYS A 174 -6.35 -47.51 -1.71
CA LYS A 174 -6.24 -47.98 -3.10
C LYS A 174 -7.08 -47.05 -3.97
N LYS A 175 -6.44 -46.17 -4.77
CA LYS A 175 -7.15 -45.44 -5.83
C LYS A 175 -7.71 -46.46 -6.82
N ARG A 176 -9.04 -46.52 -6.95
CA ARG A 176 -9.71 -47.24 -8.04
C ARG A 176 -9.44 -46.55 -9.38
#